data_AF-A0A4R9QAV7-F1
#
_entry.id   AF-A0A4R9QAV7-F1
#
_cell.length_a   1.000
_cell.length_b   1.000
_cell.length_c   1.000
_cell.angle_alpha   90.00
_cell.angle_beta   90.00
_cell.angle_gamma   90.00
#
_symmetry.space_group_name_H-M   'P 1'
#
loop_
_entity.id
_entity.type
_entity.pdbx_description
1 polymer ?
#
loop_
_entity_poly.entity_id
_entity_poly.type
_entity_poly.pdbx_seq_one_letter_code
_entity_poly.pdbx_strand_id
1 'polypeptide(L)'
;MNATVAITLLQTILTLIPQITSSKAVNTVITALIQIIPIAVQEAQDLLGPIRNIIATLSANDKTTADQLAALKALDAQVDAAFDDAVTAYLAKRGPAPANPQ
;
A
#
# COMPACT_ATOMS: atom_id res chain seq x y z
N MET A 1 -9.42 -12.74 -0.74
CA MET A 1 -10.09 -11.43 -0.77
C MET A 1 -9.85 -10.87 -2.17
N ASN A 2 -10.90 -10.54 -2.92
CA ASN A 2 -10.77 -10.09 -4.30
C ASN A 2 -10.23 -8.64 -4.35
N ALA A 3 -9.54 -8.27 -5.44
CA ALA A 3 -8.98 -6.93 -5.63
C ALA A 3 -10.04 -5.81 -5.41
N THR A 4 -11.29 -6.05 -5.80
CA THR A 4 -12.40 -5.11 -5.58
C THR A 4 -12.66 -4.81 -4.11
N VAL A 5 -12.67 -5.82 -3.22
CA VAL A 5 -12.86 -5.59 -1.77
C VAL A 5 -11.68 -4.82 -1.19
N ALA A 6 -10.45 -5.08 -1.66
CA ALA A 6 -9.28 -4.31 -1.26
C ALA A 6 -9.39 -2.83 -1.69
N ILE A 7 -9.82 -2.55 -2.92
CA ILE A 7 -10.07 -1.17 -3.41
C ILE A 7 -11.09 -0.46 -2.50
N THR A 8 -12.25 -1.08 -2.28
CA THR A 8 -13.32 -0.47 -1.47
C THR A 8 -12.87 -0.22 -0.04
N LEU A 9 -12.08 -1.14 0.53
CA LEU A 9 -11.53 -0.97 1.87
C LEU A 9 -10.51 0.18 1.93
N LEU A 10 -9.61 0.29 0.95
CA LEU A 10 -8.65 1.40 0.87
C LEU A 10 -9.34 2.75 0.73
N GLN A 11 -10.36 2.85 -0.13
CA GLN A 11 -11.16 4.07 -0.29
C GLN A 11 -11.90 4.44 1.00
N THR A 12 -12.47 3.44 1.68
CA THR A 12 -13.15 3.64 2.98
C THR A 12 -12.16 4.09 4.05
N ILE A 13 -10.96 3.53 4.07
CA ILE A 13 -9.90 3.98 4.97
C ILE A 13 -9.58 5.45 4.69
N LEU A 14 -9.34 5.81 3.42
CA LEU A 14 -9.03 7.18 3.00
C LEU A 14 -10.08 8.21 3.47
N THR A 15 -11.36 7.89 3.38
CA THR A 15 -12.44 8.78 3.84
C THR A 15 -12.56 8.81 5.36
N LEU A 16 -12.11 7.77 6.06
CA LEU A 16 -12.11 7.69 7.52
C LEU A 16 -10.90 8.37 8.16
N ILE A 17 -9.77 8.53 7.46
CA ILE A 17 -8.55 9.17 8.02
C ILE A 17 -8.82 10.54 8.67
N PRO A 18 -9.57 11.47 8.05
CA PRO A 18 -9.87 12.77 8.67
C PRO A 18 -10.73 12.65 9.94
N GLN A 19 -11.46 11.53 10.09
CA GLN A 19 -12.31 11.24 11.24
C GLN A 19 -11.56 10.48 12.34
N ILE A 20 -10.29 10.14 12.14
CA ILE A 20 -9.46 9.49 13.16
C ILE A 20 -9.19 10.50 14.27
N THR A 21 -9.88 10.31 15.39
CA THR A 21 -9.69 11.11 16.60
C THR A 21 -8.87 10.37 17.67
N SER A 22 -8.59 9.09 17.47
CA SER A 22 -7.98 8.19 18.46
C SER A 22 -6.90 7.30 17.85
N SER A 23 -5.80 7.09 18.58
CA SER A 23 -4.71 6.18 18.20
C SER A 23 -5.17 4.73 17.97
N LYS A 24 -6.24 4.28 18.66
CA LYS A 24 -6.82 2.96 18.41
C LYS A 24 -7.31 2.79 16.97
N ALA A 25 -7.90 3.83 16.38
CA ALA A 25 -8.35 3.79 14.99
C ALA A 25 -7.17 3.74 14.02
N VAL A 26 -6.06 4.44 14.32
CA VAL A 26 -4.80 4.34 13.56
C VAL A 26 -4.29 2.89 13.52
N ASN A 27 -4.29 2.18 14.66
CA ASN A 27 -3.87 0.77 14.70
C ASN A 27 -4.74 -0.13 13.83
N THR A 28 -6.06 0.08 13.84
CA THR A 28 -6.98 -0.66 12.96
C THR A 28 -6.63 -0.45 11.50
N VAL A 29 -6.33 0.79 11.11
CA VAL A 29 -5.94 1.10 9.74
C VAL A 29 -4.60 0.46 9.37
N ILE A 30 -3.58 0.56 10.22
CA ILE A 30 -2.29 -0.09 10.01
C ILE A 30 -2.47 -1.59 9.79
N THR A 31 -3.27 -2.24 10.65
CA THR A 31 -3.54 -3.69 10.55
C THR A 31 -4.23 -4.03 9.22
N ALA A 32 -5.21 -3.23 8.80
CA ALA A 32 -5.90 -3.42 7.53
C ALA A 32 -4.94 -3.29 6.34
N LEU A 33 -4.04 -2.30 6.36
CA LEU A 33 -3.05 -2.11 5.31
C LEU A 33 -2.09 -3.31 5.21
N ILE A 34 -1.63 -3.86 6.34
CA ILE A 34 -0.76 -5.06 6.36
C ILE A 34 -1.44 -6.23 5.64
N GLN A 35 -2.76 -6.40 5.79
CA GLN A 35 -3.49 -7.48 5.12
C GLN A 35 -3.72 -7.21 3.63
N ILE A 36 -3.80 -5.95 3.22
CA ILE A 36 -4.07 -5.57 1.82
C ILE A 36 -2.79 -5.59 0.97
N ILE A 37 -1.64 -5.23 1.53
CA ILE A 37 -0.35 -5.20 0.80
C ILE A 37 -0.11 -6.47 -0.03
N PRO A 38 -0.12 -7.69 0.51
CA PRO A 38 0.16 -8.89 -0.28
C PRO A 38 -0.86 -9.13 -1.41
N ILE A 39 -2.11 -8.73 -1.20
CA ILE A 39 -3.17 -8.80 -2.23
C ILE A 39 -2.89 -7.79 -3.34
N ALA A 40 -2.48 -6.57 -2.99
CA ALA A 40 -2.09 -5.55 -3.97
C ALA A 40 -0.91 -6.02 -4.83
N VAL A 41 0.10 -6.68 -4.24
CA VAL A 41 1.24 -7.22 -5.00
C VAL A 41 0.81 -8.30 -5.99
N GLN A 42 -0.06 -9.23 -5.57
CA GLN A 42 -0.44 -10.38 -6.39
C GLN A 42 -1.50 -10.06 -7.44
N GLU A 43 -2.52 -9.28 -7.07
CA GLU A 43 -3.76 -9.18 -7.84
C GLU A 43 -3.94 -7.83 -8.53
N ALA A 44 -3.41 -6.74 -7.94
CA ALA A 44 -3.66 -5.38 -8.43
C ALA A 44 -2.60 -4.39 -7.95
N GLN A 45 -1.49 -4.28 -8.70
CA GLN A 45 -0.38 -3.37 -8.40
C GLN A 45 -0.82 -1.89 -8.34
N ASP A 46 -1.91 -1.56 -9.04
CA ASP A 46 -2.55 -0.23 -8.98
C ASP A 46 -3.01 0.17 -7.56
N LEU A 47 -3.16 -0.81 -6.66
CA LEU A 47 -3.51 -0.57 -5.25
C LEU A 47 -2.34 -0.07 -4.40
N LEU A 48 -1.10 -0.24 -4.86
CA LEU A 48 0.08 0.20 -4.12
C LEU A 48 0.11 1.73 -3.98
N GLY A 49 -0.31 2.48 -5.01
CA GLY A 49 -0.41 3.94 -4.97
C GLY A 49 -1.36 4.46 -3.88
N PRO A 50 -2.63 4.01 -3.84
CA PRO A 50 -3.57 4.31 -2.77
C PRO A 50 -3.06 3.94 -1.38
N ILE A 51 -2.41 2.78 -1.22
CA ILE A 51 -1.81 2.37 0.06
C ILE A 51 -0.75 3.39 0.51
N ARG A 52 0.16 3.77 -0.37
CA ARG A 52 1.21 4.76 -0.08
C ARG A 52 0.61 6.12 0.32
N ASN A 53 -0.45 6.54 -0.35
CA ASN A 53 -1.16 7.78 -0.02
C ASN A 53 -1.81 7.71 1.38
N ILE A 54 -2.42 6.58 1.74
CA ILE A 54 -2.96 6.36 3.09
C ILE A 54 -1.85 6.43 4.14
N ILE A 55 -0.72 5.77 3.90
CA ILE A 55 0.43 5.76 4.82
C ILE A 55 0.95 7.18 5.03
N ALA A 56 1.12 7.95 3.95
CA ALA A 56 1.54 9.34 4.02
C ALA A 56 0.54 10.21 4.81
N THR A 57 -0.77 10.03 4.57
CA THR A 57 -1.82 10.78 5.26
C THR A 57 -1.89 10.45 6.75
N LEU A 58 -1.78 9.17 7.12
CA LEU A 58 -1.72 8.75 8.53
C LEU A 58 -0.45 9.25 9.21
N SER A 59 0.69 9.22 8.52
CA SER A 59 1.96 9.70 9.07
C SER A 59 1.93 11.21 9.34
N ALA A 60 1.12 11.96 8.59
CA ALA A 60 0.88 13.39 8.81
C ALA A 60 -0.23 13.68 9.86
N ASN A 61 -0.90 12.66 10.40
CA ASN A 61 -1.98 12.83 11.38
C ASN A 61 -1.43 12.97 12.80
N ASP A 62 -1.83 14.03 13.51
CA ASP A 62 -1.40 14.33 14.90
C ASP A 62 -1.82 13.26 15.94
N LYS A 63 -2.72 12.34 15.57
CA LYS A 63 -3.16 11.23 16.43
C LYS A 63 -2.29 9.98 16.27
N THR A 64 -1.37 9.98 15.31
CA THR A 64 -0.43 8.88 15.07
C THR A 64 0.70 8.97 16.09
N THR A 65 0.83 7.94 16.93
CA THR A 65 1.92 7.87 17.92
C THR A 65 3.25 7.52 17.24
N ALA A 66 4.36 7.71 17.95
CA ALA A 66 5.69 7.38 17.42
C ALA A 66 5.82 5.90 17.01
N ASP A 67 5.27 4.97 17.81
CA ASP A 67 5.28 3.54 17.49
C ASP A 67 4.46 3.22 16.24
N GLN A 68 3.33 3.91 16.07
CA GLN A 68 2.48 3.79 14.89
C GLN A 68 3.14 4.37 13.66
N LEU A 69 3.85 5.49 13.81
CA LEU A 69 4.64 6.09 12.75
C LEU A 69 5.78 5.15 12.31
N ALA A 70 6.44 4.48 13.26
CA ALA A 70 7.44 3.47 12.96
C ALA A 70 6.85 2.28 12.20
N ALA A 71 5.68 1.80 12.61
CA ALA A 71 4.95 0.76 11.89
C ALA A 71 4.56 1.21 10.46
N LEU A 72 4.05 2.44 10.31
CA LEU A 72 3.71 3.02 9.01
C LEU A 72 4.92 3.14 8.09
N LYS A 73 6.08 3.55 8.60
CA LYS A 73 7.34 3.55 7.83
C LYS A 73 7.77 2.15 7.41
N ALA A 74 7.59 1.15 8.28
CA ALA A 74 7.89 -0.24 7.93
C ALA A 74 6.93 -0.77 6.84
N LEU A 75 5.66 -0.35 6.87
CA LEU A 75 4.72 -0.65 5.78
C LEU A 75 5.12 0.06 4.48
N ASP A 76 5.51 1.33 4.54
CA ASP A 76 5.94 2.09 3.36
C ASP A 76 7.11 1.40 2.65
N ALA A 77 8.10 0.95 3.42
CA ALA A 77 9.22 0.19 2.90
C ALA A 77 8.81 -1.16 2.29
N GLN A 78 7.81 -1.84 2.86
CA GLN A 78 7.26 -3.07 2.28
C GLN A 78 6.53 -2.80 0.96
N VAL A 79 5.79 -1.69 0.87
CA VAL A 79 5.10 -1.26 -0.35
C VAL A 79 6.10 -0.90 -1.43
N ASP A 80 7.19 -0.21 -1.09
CA ASP A 80 8.27 0.11 -2.02
C ASP A 80 8.96 -1.15 -2.54
N ALA A 81 9.33 -2.08 -1.65
CA ALA A 81 9.93 -3.35 -2.05
C ALA A 81 8.97 -4.16 -2.95
N ALA A 82 7.68 -4.19 -2.60
CA ALA A 82 6.66 -4.85 -3.42
C ALA A 82 6.49 -4.20 -4.80
N PHE A 83 6.58 -2.87 -4.88
CA PHE A 83 6.50 -2.15 -6.14
C PHE A 83 7.72 -2.46 -7.02
N ASP A 84 8.93 -2.46 -6.45
CA ASP A 84 10.16 -2.82 -7.16
C ASP A 84 10.15 -4.28 -7.64
N ASP A 85 9.68 -5.22 -6.81
CA ASP A 85 9.50 -6.63 -7.20
C ASP A 85 8.50 -6.76 -8.34
N ALA A 86 7.38 -6.02 -8.26
CA ALA A 86 6.34 -6.08 -9.28
C ALA A 86 6.78 -5.44 -10.61
N VAL A 87 7.54 -4.35 -10.55
CA VAL A 87 8.21 -3.75 -11.73
C VAL A 87 9.22 -4.73 -12.31
N THR A 88 10.03 -5.38 -11.48
CA THR A 88 11.00 -6.40 -11.92
C THR A 88 10.29 -7.59 -12.59
N ALA A 89 9.20 -8.08 -12.01
CA ALA A 89 8.39 -9.16 -12.58
C ALA A 89 7.69 -8.74 -13.89
N TYR A 90 7.24 -7.49 -13.99
CA TYR A 90 6.67 -6.93 -15.21
C TYR A 90 7.74 -6.84 -16.32
N LEU A 91 8.93 -6.35 -16.01
CA LEU A 91 10.07 -6.32 -16.94
C LEU A 91 10.48 -7.73 -17.37
N ALA A 92 10.49 -8.69 -16.44
CA ALA A 92 10.78 -10.10 -16.74
C ALA A 92 9.71 -10.73 -17.64
N LYS A 93 8.42 -10.42 -17.42
CA LYS A 93 7.31 -10.90 -18.26
C LYS A 93 7.25 -10.24 -19.64
N ARG A 94 7.71 -8.99 -19.78
CA ARG A 94 7.76 -8.28 -21.07
C ARG A 94 8.85 -8.84 -22.00
N GLY A 95 9.78 -9.63 -21.47
CA GLY A 95 10.98 -10.08 -22.18
C GLY A 95 11.92 -8.92 -22.51
N PRO A 96 13.20 -9.17 -22.82
CA PRO A 96 14.02 -8.14 -23.45
C PRO A 96 13.30 -7.70 -24.74
N ALA A 97 13.30 -6.39 -25.02
CA ALA A 97 12.78 -5.85 -26.27
C ALA A 97 13.24 -6.75 -27.44
N PRO A 98 12.38 -7.06 -28.44
CA PRO A 98 12.79 -7.90 -29.54
C PRO A 98 14.03 -7.28 -30.17
N ALA A 99 15.17 -7.93 -29.98
CA ALA A 99 16.39 -7.61 -30.67
C ALA A 99 16.09 -7.85 -32.14
N ASN A 100 15.83 -6.76 -32.87
CA ASN A 100 15.61 -6.79 -34.30
C ASN A 100 16.88 -7.39 -34.94
N PRO A 101 16.83 -8.60 -35.54
CA PRO A 101 17.97 -9.12 -36.25
C PRO A 101 17.98 -8.45 -37.63
N GLN A 102 18.88 -7.48 -37.83
CA GLN A 102 19.31 -7.09 -39.17
C GLN A 102 20.43 -8.00 -39.66
#